data_AF-A0A1J5HJM0-F1
#
_entry.id   AF-A0A1J5HJM0-F1
#
_cell.length_a   1.000
_cell.length_b   1.000
_cell.length_c   1.000
_cell.angle_alpha   90.00
_cell.angle_beta   90.00
_cell.angle_gamma   90.00
#
_symmetry.space_group_name_H-M   'P 1'
#
loop_
_entity.id
_entity.type
_entity.pdbx_description
1 polymer ?
#
loop_
_entity_poly.entity_id
_entity_poly.type
_entity_poly.pdbx_seq_one_letter_code
_entity_poly.pdbx_strand_id
1 'polypeptide(L)'
;MSDFESFVGMEEGEGGGVSAEAVEHLREQMKKASSAIKAIQREEKKRKKKEDNLAELLIKLIKGGGASQGTLALIVQLLAENIPAAFILALLIIGRDDIKEEAGEDLKLKNYDDPEKKMIAGEKIDLTSEEKKIFKKKEKELEDLDDEEVLSPSMRKEIAIWGEAMLAAGFSAPHKTLATVLDENKNIKAPVVQLATFSLRDYFEHHGVEHDYDEMWEFSAAVLRAVMTKLNRAAKEIPAEEKLPELKIGEE
;
A
#
# COMPACT_ATOMS: atom_id res chain seq x y z
N MET A 1 -34.00 6.85 -11.60
CA MET A 1 -35.36 6.24 -11.58
C MET A 1 -35.92 6.08 -12.99
N SER A 2 -35.39 6.78 -14.01
CA SER A 2 -35.87 6.68 -15.40
C SER A 2 -35.61 5.33 -16.10
N ASP A 3 -34.51 4.63 -15.77
CA ASP A 3 -34.10 3.42 -16.52
C ASP A 3 -34.78 2.11 -16.06
N PHE A 4 -35.57 2.15 -14.98
CA PHE A 4 -36.33 0.97 -14.52
C PHE A 4 -37.76 0.96 -15.09
N GLU A 5 -38.35 2.14 -15.29
CA GLU A 5 -39.66 2.27 -15.93
C GLU A 5 -39.62 1.89 -17.41
N SER A 6 -38.47 2.08 -18.08
CA SER A 6 -38.27 1.62 -19.47
C SER A 6 -38.10 0.11 -19.60
N PHE A 7 -37.70 -0.60 -18.53
CA PHE A 7 -37.52 -2.05 -18.53
C PHE A 7 -38.81 -2.81 -18.15
N VAL A 8 -39.66 -2.23 -17.29
CA VAL A 8 -40.93 -2.86 -16.88
C VAL A 8 -42.08 -2.54 -17.84
N GLY A 9 -41.91 -1.56 -18.73
CA GLY A 9 -42.97 -1.06 -19.63
C GLY A 9 -43.05 -1.72 -21.01
N MET A 10 -42.32 -2.81 -21.29
CA MET A 10 -42.24 -3.36 -22.64
C MET A 10 -42.40 -4.88 -22.67
N GLU A 11 -43.50 -5.40 -22.13
CA GLU A 11 -44.02 -6.74 -22.46
C GLU A 11 -45.47 -6.91 -21.97
N GLU A 12 -46.42 -6.24 -22.64
CA GLU A 12 -47.81 -6.74 -22.69
C GLU A 12 -47.88 -7.78 -23.81
N GLY A 13 -47.50 -9.02 -23.49
CA GLY A 13 -47.54 -10.14 -24.41
C GLY A 13 -47.37 -11.48 -23.68
N GLU A 14 -48.49 -12.05 -23.25
CA GLU A 14 -48.71 -13.47 -22.91
C GLU A 14 -47.79 -14.16 -21.87
N GLY A 15 -48.34 -14.37 -20.67
CA GLY A 15 -48.17 -15.66 -19.96
C GLY A 15 -46.95 -15.83 -19.06
N GLY A 16 -46.88 -15.09 -17.94
CA GLY A 16 -45.93 -15.40 -16.87
C GLY A 16 -45.84 -14.30 -15.81
N GLY A 17 -46.87 -14.18 -14.98
CA GLY A 17 -46.87 -13.20 -13.90
C GLY A 17 -45.73 -13.45 -12.92
N VAL A 18 -44.66 -12.66 -13.02
CA VAL A 18 -43.63 -12.57 -11.97
C VAL A 18 -44.35 -12.20 -10.68
N SER A 19 -44.24 -13.02 -9.63
CA SER A 19 -44.98 -12.77 -8.39
C SER A 19 -44.58 -11.41 -7.80
N ALA A 20 -45.54 -10.68 -7.23
CA ALA A 20 -45.28 -9.39 -6.59
C ALA A 20 -44.16 -9.48 -5.52
N GLU A 21 -44.06 -10.64 -4.86
CA GLU A 21 -43.05 -10.99 -3.88
C GLU A 21 -41.65 -11.15 -4.50
N ALA A 22 -41.54 -11.71 -5.72
CA ALA A 22 -40.28 -11.81 -6.46
C ALA A 22 -39.80 -10.43 -6.96
N VAL A 23 -40.72 -9.55 -7.37
CA VAL A 23 -40.41 -8.16 -7.75
C VAL A 23 -39.96 -7.34 -6.53
N GLU A 24 -40.57 -7.56 -5.37
CA GLU A 24 -40.20 -6.88 -4.13
C GLU A 24 -38.83 -7.33 -3.61
N HIS A 25 -38.57 -8.64 -3.61
CA HIS A 25 -37.26 -9.19 -3.25
C HIS A 25 -36.15 -8.74 -4.22
N LEU A 26 -36.44 -8.67 -5.52
CA LEU A 26 -35.51 -8.13 -6.53
C LEU A 26 -35.23 -6.64 -6.29
N ARG A 27 -36.26 -5.83 -5.99
CA ARG A 27 -36.08 -4.40 -5.65
C ARG A 27 -35.23 -4.22 -4.39
N GLU A 28 -35.43 -5.04 -3.36
CA GLU A 28 -34.61 -4.98 -2.15
C GLU A 28 -33.15 -5.38 -2.43
N GLN A 29 -32.91 -6.44 -3.20
CA GLN A 29 -31.57 -6.84 -3.61
C GLN A 29 -30.88 -5.77 -4.46
N MET A 30 -31.59 -5.20 -5.45
CA MET A 30 -31.06 -4.10 -6.28
C MET A 30 -30.77 -2.85 -5.46
N LYS A 31 -31.59 -2.53 -4.44
CA LYS A 31 -31.35 -1.38 -3.55
C LYS A 31 -30.09 -1.58 -2.71
N LYS A 32 -29.89 -2.77 -2.13
CA LYS A 32 -28.69 -3.15 -1.37
C LYS A 32 -27.44 -3.13 -2.27
N ALA A 33 -27.52 -3.73 -3.46
CA ALA A 33 -26.44 -3.73 -4.44
C ALA A 33 -26.10 -2.31 -4.93
N SER A 34 -27.10 -1.47 -5.24
CA SER A 34 -26.90 -0.07 -5.65
C SER A 34 -26.24 0.76 -4.54
N SER A 35 -26.59 0.54 -3.27
CA SER A 35 -25.91 1.24 -2.16
C SER A 35 -24.46 0.80 -2.00
N ALA A 36 -24.17 -0.49 -2.11
CA ALA A 36 -22.82 -1.03 -2.07
C ALA A 36 -21.98 -0.52 -3.24
N ILE A 37 -22.51 -0.56 -4.47
CA ILE A 37 -21.86 -0.05 -5.68
C ILE A 37 -21.58 1.46 -5.55
N LYS A 38 -22.53 2.26 -5.04
CA LYS A 38 -22.30 3.69 -4.81
C LYS A 38 -21.26 3.96 -3.72
N ALA A 39 -21.19 3.13 -2.68
CA ALA A 39 -20.16 3.23 -1.65
C ALA A 39 -18.78 2.92 -2.24
N ILE A 40 -18.66 1.81 -3.00
CA ILE A 40 -17.45 1.41 -3.71
C ILE A 40 -17.00 2.52 -4.68
N GLN A 41 -17.88 3.05 -5.53
CA GLN A 41 -17.56 4.15 -6.46
C GLN A 41 -17.11 5.43 -5.74
N ARG A 42 -17.68 5.74 -4.57
CA ARG A 42 -17.26 6.90 -3.76
C ARG A 42 -15.88 6.69 -3.15
N GLU A 43 -15.60 5.49 -2.65
CA GLU A 43 -14.28 5.13 -2.12
C GLU A 43 -13.22 5.15 -3.23
N GLU A 44 -13.54 4.60 -4.40
CA GLU A 44 -12.64 4.59 -5.56
C GLU A 44 -12.31 6.01 -6.03
N LYS A 45 -13.31 6.90 -6.13
CA LYS A 45 -13.09 8.32 -6.46
C LYS A 45 -12.23 9.03 -5.42
N LYS A 46 -12.41 8.74 -4.13
CA LYS A 46 -11.56 9.29 -3.06
C LYS A 46 -10.13 8.77 -3.16
N ARG A 47 -9.93 7.48 -3.43
CA ARG A 47 -8.61 6.86 -3.64
C ARG A 47 -7.89 7.47 -4.83
N LYS A 48 -8.58 7.60 -5.98
CA LYS A 48 -8.03 8.25 -7.19
C LYS A 48 -7.59 9.68 -6.91
N LYS A 49 -8.44 10.49 -6.27
CA LYS A 49 -8.08 11.87 -5.92
C LYS A 49 -6.85 11.97 -5.00
N LYS A 50 -6.70 11.02 -4.06
CA LYS A 50 -5.51 10.94 -3.20
C LYS A 50 -4.25 10.60 -4.00
N GLU A 51 -4.32 9.59 -4.86
CA GLU A 51 -3.22 9.23 -5.76
C GLU A 51 -2.84 10.40 -6.69
N ASP A 52 -3.82 11.14 -7.22
CA ASP A 52 -3.58 12.33 -8.05
C ASP A 52 -2.82 13.42 -7.27
N ASN A 53 -3.24 13.72 -6.03
CA ASN A 53 -2.55 14.69 -5.17
C ASN A 53 -1.09 14.26 -4.89
N LEU A 54 -0.86 12.98 -4.60
CA LEU A 54 0.48 12.44 -4.34
C LEU A 54 1.34 12.46 -5.62
N ALA A 55 0.76 12.19 -6.79
CA ALA A 55 1.45 12.35 -8.06
C ALA A 55 1.84 13.81 -8.33
N GLU A 56 0.98 14.78 -7.99
CA GLU A 56 1.31 16.21 -8.08
C GLU A 56 2.51 16.57 -7.20
N LEU A 57 2.62 16.01 -5.99
CA LEU A 57 3.79 16.21 -5.11
C LEU A 57 5.07 15.69 -5.75
N LEU A 58 5.05 14.49 -6.35
CA LEU A 58 6.21 13.98 -7.10
C LEU A 58 6.58 14.90 -8.26
N ILE A 59 5.60 15.43 -8.99
CA ILE A 59 5.86 16.37 -10.09
C ILE A 59 6.48 17.66 -9.57
N LYS A 60 6.00 18.20 -8.45
CA LYS A 60 6.61 19.37 -7.79
C LYS A 60 8.05 19.07 -7.39
N LEU A 61 8.32 17.91 -6.82
CA LEU A 61 9.68 17.49 -6.46
C LEU A 61 10.61 17.43 -7.67
N ILE A 62 10.12 16.85 -8.79
CA ILE A 62 10.88 16.75 -10.04
C ILE A 62 11.19 18.13 -10.62
N LYS A 63 10.25 19.07 -10.56
CA LYS A 63 10.39 20.41 -11.14
C LYS A 63 11.12 21.41 -10.22
N GLY A 64 11.02 21.21 -8.91
CA GLY A 64 11.47 22.17 -7.89
C GLY A 64 12.95 22.07 -7.52
N GLY A 65 13.68 21.07 -8.03
CA GLY A 65 15.13 20.95 -7.82
C GLY A 65 15.54 20.47 -6.42
N GLY A 66 14.60 20.03 -5.58
CA GLY A 66 14.86 19.53 -4.21
C GLY A 66 15.42 18.10 -4.12
N ALA A 67 15.81 17.49 -5.24
CA ALA A 67 16.33 16.14 -5.30
C ALA A 67 17.53 16.06 -6.23
N SER A 68 18.49 15.18 -5.89
CA SER A 68 19.66 14.93 -6.74
C SER A 68 19.25 14.39 -8.11
N GLN A 69 20.09 14.58 -9.13
CA GLN A 69 19.83 14.02 -10.47
C GLN A 69 19.64 12.49 -10.44
N GLY A 70 20.40 11.78 -9.59
CA GLY A 70 20.23 10.34 -9.39
C GLY A 70 18.88 9.98 -8.78
N THR A 71 18.43 10.71 -7.76
CA THR A 71 17.11 10.54 -7.16
C THR A 71 15.99 10.80 -8.17
N LEU A 72 16.11 11.84 -8.99
CA LEU A 72 15.13 12.17 -10.04
C LEU A 72 15.04 11.07 -11.11
N ALA A 73 16.18 10.55 -11.56
CA ALA A 73 16.23 9.47 -12.53
C ALA A 73 15.52 8.21 -12.00
N LEU A 74 15.76 7.86 -10.72
CA LEU A 74 15.07 6.74 -10.07
C LEU A 74 13.57 6.97 -9.97
N ILE A 75 13.11 8.16 -9.56
CA ILE A 75 11.67 8.47 -9.51
C ILE A 75 11.01 8.26 -10.87
N VAL A 76 11.62 8.78 -11.95
CA VAL A 76 11.11 8.62 -13.31
C VAL A 76 11.06 7.14 -13.71
N GLN A 77 12.12 6.38 -13.40
CA GLN A 77 12.16 4.94 -13.66
C GLN A 77 11.04 4.20 -12.92
N LEU A 78 10.85 4.46 -11.63
CA LEU A 78 9.82 3.79 -10.83
C LEU A 78 8.40 4.12 -11.31
N LEU A 79 8.17 5.37 -11.74
CA LEU A 79 6.91 5.76 -12.38
C LEU A 79 6.70 5.02 -13.72
N ALA A 80 7.74 4.87 -14.53
CA ALA A 80 7.68 4.11 -15.78
C ALA A 80 7.39 2.61 -15.54
N GLU A 81 7.83 2.07 -14.40
CA GLU A 81 7.51 0.72 -13.94
C GLU A 81 6.13 0.59 -13.25
N ASN A 82 5.32 1.66 -13.31
CA ASN A 82 3.96 1.73 -12.77
C ASN A 82 3.88 1.52 -11.24
N ILE A 83 4.97 1.82 -10.51
CA ILE A 83 4.96 1.78 -9.05
C ILE A 83 4.10 2.94 -8.53
N PRO A 84 3.21 2.71 -7.53
CA PRO A 84 2.33 3.74 -7.02
C PRO A 84 3.07 4.98 -6.51
N ALA A 85 2.54 6.17 -6.84
CA ALA A 85 3.13 7.44 -6.44
C ALA A 85 3.24 7.56 -4.91
N ALA A 86 2.21 7.09 -4.19
CA ALA A 86 2.22 7.02 -2.74
C ALA A 86 3.41 6.24 -2.20
N PHE A 87 3.74 5.11 -2.82
CA PHE A 87 4.85 4.25 -2.39
C PHE A 87 6.19 4.93 -2.67
N ILE A 88 6.37 5.54 -3.85
CA ILE A 88 7.58 6.29 -4.19
C ILE A 88 7.81 7.44 -3.21
N LEU A 89 6.77 8.21 -2.86
CA LEU A 89 6.87 9.27 -1.85
C LEU A 89 7.23 8.74 -0.47
N ALA A 90 6.66 7.60 -0.07
CA ALA A 90 7.00 6.98 1.21
C ALA A 90 8.47 6.54 1.28
N LEU A 91 9.11 6.19 0.16
CA LEU A 91 10.56 5.93 0.13
C LEU A 91 11.36 7.22 0.42
N LEU A 92 10.90 8.36 -0.11
CA LEU A 92 11.59 9.65 -0.05
C LEU A 92 11.41 10.40 1.27
N ILE A 93 10.44 10.03 2.09
CA ILE A 93 9.94 10.87 3.18
C ILE A 93 10.89 10.97 4.39
N ILE A 94 11.82 10.01 4.55
CA ILE A 94 12.79 10.05 5.65
C ILE A 94 13.71 11.26 5.50
N GLY A 95 13.87 12.05 6.56
CA GLY A 95 14.63 13.30 6.53
C GLY A 95 14.02 14.46 5.73
N ARG A 96 12.78 14.34 5.20
CA ARG A 96 12.13 15.37 4.38
C ARG A 96 10.81 15.82 5.00
N ASP A 97 10.90 16.77 5.92
CA ASP A 97 9.74 17.26 6.66
C ASP A 97 8.75 18.05 5.78
N ASP A 98 9.24 18.69 4.72
CA ASP A 98 8.41 19.31 3.68
C ASP A 98 7.47 18.30 3.01
N ILE A 99 7.99 17.13 2.63
CA ILE A 99 7.19 16.05 2.05
C ILE A 99 6.25 15.46 3.11
N LYS A 100 6.69 15.30 4.36
CA LYS A 100 5.82 14.82 5.45
C LYS A 100 4.62 15.72 5.67
N GLU A 101 4.84 17.03 5.70
CA GLU A 101 3.79 18.01 5.91
C GLU A 101 2.81 18.03 4.73
N GLU A 102 3.33 18.06 3.49
CA GLU A 102 2.48 18.17 2.30
C GLU A 102 1.73 16.86 1.97
N ALA A 103 2.33 15.69 2.25
CA ALA A 103 1.65 14.39 2.13
C ALA A 103 0.62 14.15 3.25
N GLY A 104 0.69 14.91 4.35
CA GLY A 104 -0.32 14.96 5.39
C GLY A 104 -0.64 13.60 6.02
N GLU A 105 -1.93 13.24 6.08
CA GLU A 105 -2.38 11.96 6.67
C GLU A 105 -2.36 10.78 5.70
N ASP A 106 -2.07 11.00 4.41
CA ASP A 106 -2.20 9.96 3.39
C ASP A 106 -1.08 8.91 3.46
N LEU A 107 0.05 9.25 4.08
CA LEU A 107 1.16 8.32 4.36
C LEU A 107 1.19 7.83 5.81
N LYS A 108 0.15 8.14 6.62
CA LYS A 108 0.05 7.63 7.99
C LYS A 108 -0.62 6.27 8.01
N LEU A 109 -0.01 5.32 8.70
CA LEU A 109 -0.60 4.01 8.92
C LEU A 109 -1.84 4.15 9.83
N LYS A 110 -3.01 3.77 9.32
CA LYS A 110 -4.29 3.84 10.05
C LYS A 110 -4.86 2.45 10.23
N ASN A 111 -5.23 2.10 11.46
CA ASN A 111 -5.96 0.87 11.79
C ASN A 111 -5.28 -0.43 11.32
N TYR A 112 -3.95 -0.44 11.12
CA TYR A 112 -3.21 -1.67 10.89
C TYR A 112 -2.92 -2.36 12.20
N ASP A 113 -3.42 -3.57 12.32
CA ASP A 113 -3.29 -4.39 13.49
C ASP A 113 -2.01 -5.23 13.39
N ASP A 114 -0.87 -4.65 13.82
CA ASP A 114 0.45 -5.25 13.65
C ASP A 114 0.59 -6.51 14.54
N PRO A 115 0.70 -7.71 13.94
CA PRO A 115 0.85 -8.94 14.69
C PRO A 115 2.13 -8.95 15.54
N GLU A 116 3.20 -8.29 15.10
CA GLU A 116 4.43 -8.20 15.90
C GLU A 116 4.19 -7.44 17.22
N LYS A 117 3.46 -6.32 17.17
CA LYS A 117 3.13 -5.52 18.35
C LYS A 117 2.22 -6.29 19.32
N LYS A 118 1.28 -7.06 18.78
CA LYS A 118 0.40 -7.93 19.55
C LYS A 118 1.14 -9.09 20.24
N MET A 119 2.12 -9.70 19.58
CA MET A 119 2.95 -10.74 20.20
C MET A 119 3.81 -10.19 21.34
N ILE A 120 4.41 -9.01 21.17
CA ILE A 120 5.15 -8.33 22.26
C ILE A 120 4.21 -7.99 23.42
N ALA A 121 2.94 -7.66 23.13
CA ALA A 121 1.90 -7.45 24.13
C ALA A 121 1.33 -8.76 24.73
N GLY A 122 1.81 -9.94 24.32
CA GLY A 122 1.39 -11.25 24.84
C GLY A 122 0.10 -11.80 24.25
N GLU A 123 -0.41 -11.24 23.16
CA GLU A 123 -1.61 -11.73 22.49
C GLU A 123 -1.33 -12.97 21.62
N LYS A 124 -2.30 -13.90 21.55
CA LYS A 124 -2.18 -15.09 20.69
C LYS A 124 -2.41 -14.73 19.22
N ILE A 125 -1.48 -15.14 18.37
CA ILE A 125 -1.54 -14.90 16.91
C ILE A 125 -1.25 -16.20 16.18
N ASP A 126 -2.07 -16.52 15.17
CA ASP A 126 -1.75 -17.57 14.22
C ASP A 126 -0.71 -17.09 13.21
N LEU A 127 0.49 -17.68 13.30
CA LEU A 127 1.61 -17.49 12.37
C LEU A 127 1.79 -18.73 11.49
N THR A 128 2.12 -18.51 10.23
CA THR A 128 2.59 -19.53 9.28
C THR A 128 3.98 -20.07 9.64
N SER A 129 4.34 -21.22 9.09
CA SER A 129 5.63 -21.87 9.33
C SER A 129 6.85 -21.08 8.84
N GLU A 130 6.71 -20.28 7.78
CA GLU A 130 7.78 -19.39 7.30
C GLU A 130 7.95 -18.18 8.22
N GLU A 131 6.84 -17.60 8.71
CA GLU A 131 6.87 -16.48 9.65
C GLU A 131 7.58 -16.89 10.95
N LYS A 132 7.26 -18.06 11.51
CA LYS A 132 7.94 -18.58 12.71
C LYS A 132 9.46 -18.69 12.54
N LYS A 133 9.95 -19.01 11.33
CA LYS A 133 11.39 -19.06 11.04
C LYS A 133 12.01 -17.66 10.99
N ILE A 134 11.32 -16.69 10.39
CA ILE A 134 11.77 -15.30 10.31
C ILE A 134 11.84 -14.68 11.71
N PHE A 135 10.81 -14.89 12.53
CA PHE A 135 10.77 -14.41 13.92
C PHE A 135 11.92 -14.97 14.75
N LYS A 136 12.12 -16.28 14.72
CA LYS A 136 13.20 -16.93 15.46
C LYS A 136 14.58 -16.49 15.00
N LYS A 137 14.72 -16.14 13.71
CA LYS A 137 15.96 -15.59 13.15
C LYS A 137 16.20 -14.16 13.64
N LYS A 138 15.17 -13.30 13.58
CA LYS A 138 15.23 -11.91 14.08
C LYS A 138 15.51 -11.83 15.58
N GLU A 139 14.87 -12.67 16.39
CA GLU A 139 15.05 -12.72 17.84
C GLU A 139 16.51 -13.04 18.19
N LYS A 140 17.10 -14.01 17.48
CA LYS A 140 18.52 -14.35 17.62
C LYS A 140 19.45 -13.24 17.13
N GLU A 141 19.14 -12.61 16.00
CA GLU A 141 19.91 -11.46 15.48
C GLU A 141 19.85 -10.24 16.43
N LEU A 142 18.75 -10.07 17.17
CA LEU A 142 18.59 -9.03 18.20
C LEU A 142 19.35 -9.34 19.50
N GLU A 143 19.45 -10.61 19.89
CA GLU A 143 20.28 -11.04 21.03
C GLU A 143 21.78 -10.93 20.75
N ASP A 144 22.20 -10.99 19.48
CA ASP A 144 23.60 -10.97 19.04
C ASP A 144 24.14 -9.55 18.74
N LEU A 145 23.34 -8.48 18.89
CA LEU A 145 23.78 -7.09 18.70
C LEU A 145 24.36 -6.52 20.01
N ASP A 146 25.69 -6.51 20.11
CA ASP A 146 26.44 -5.81 21.17
C ASP A 146 26.11 -4.30 21.21
N ASP A 147 26.04 -3.74 22.42
CA ASP A 147 25.55 -2.41 22.83
C ASP A 147 26.31 -1.18 22.26
N GLU A 148 27.05 -1.28 21.16
CA GLU A 148 27.50 -0.10 20.42
C GLU A 148 26.35 0.39 19.53
N GLU A 149 25.40 1.11 20.13
CA GLU A 149 24.27 1.72 19.40
C GLU A 149 24.77 2.77 18.40
N VAL A 150 25.11 2.33 17.17
CA VAL A 150 25.48 3.20 16.03
C VAL A 150 24.40 4.24 15.72
N LEU A 151 23.12 3.91 15.99
CA LEU A 151 21.98 4.79 15.79
C LEU A 151 21.36 5.24 17.10
N SER A 152 21.18 6.56 17.25
CA SER A 152 20.49 7.14 18.39
C SER A 152 19.02 6.66 18.49
N PRO A 153 18.42 6.67 19.69
CA PRO A 153 17.02 6.30 19.87
C PRO A 153 16.04 7.10 18.99
N SER A 154 16.32 8.38 18.71
CA SER A 154 15.48 9.20 17.81
C SER A 154 15.53 8.66 16.37
N MET A 155 16.72 8.34 15.88
CA MET A 155 16.89 7.84 14.51
C MET A 155 16.21 6.48 14.33
N ARG A 156 16.33 5.57 15.32
CA ARG A 156 15.62 4.29 15.31
C ARG A 156 14.11 4.49 15.20
N LYS A 157 13.56 5.46 15.95
CA LYS A 157 12.14 5.81 15.91
C LYS A 157 11.73 6.37 14.54
N GLU A 158 12.54 7.24 13.95
CA GLU A 158 12.27 7.83 12.65
C GLU A 158 12.32 6.81 11.51
N ILE A 159 13.27 5.88 11.54
CA ILE A 159 13.33 4.75 10.61
C ILE A 159 12.12 3.82 10.78
N ALA A 160 11.67 3.59 12.01
CA ALA A 160 10.45 2.82 12.24
C ALA A 160 9.22 3.52 11.63
N ILE A 161 9.07 4.82 11.83
CA ILE A 161 8.01 5.64 11.21
C ILE A 161 8.10 5.60 9.68
N TRP A 162 9.31 5.63 9.13
CA TRP A 162 9.54 5.50 7.70
C TRP A 162 9.04 4.17 7.14
N GLY A 163 9.34 3.05 7.81
CA GLY A 163 8.80 1.73 7.46
C GLY A 163 7.27 1.67 7.57
N GLU A 164 6.68 2.30 8.60
CA GLU A 164 5.22 2.41 8.73
C GLU A 164 4.59 3.23 7.61
N ALA A 165 5.25 4.29 7.14
CA ALA A 165 4.79 5.11 6.02
C ALA A 165 4.80 4.32 4.70
N MET A 166 5.85 3.53 4.44
CA MET A 166 5.88 2.63 3.28
C MET A 166 4.77 1.58 3.34
N LEU A 167 4.52 1.02 4.52
CA LEU A 167 3.45 0.06 4.71
C LEU A 167 2.07 0.69 4.47
N ALA A 168 1.85 1.90 4.97
CA ALA A 168 0.62 2.66 4.75
C ALA A 168 0.39 2.95 3.26
N ALA A 169 1.42 3.40 2.56
CA ALA A 169 1.39 3.59 1.11
C ALA A 169 1.13 2.27 0.36
N GLY A 170 1.74 1.18 0.82
CA GLY A 170 1.49 -0.16 0.27
C GLY A 170 0.01 -0.54 0.36
N PHE A 171 -0.64 -0.25 1.49
CA PHE A 171 -2.06 -0.54 1.71
C PHE A 171 -3.04 0.30 0.90
N SER A 172 -2.63 1.43 0.31
CA SER A 172 -3.52 2.18 -0.59
C SER A 172 -3.85 1.37 -1.85
N ALA A 173 -2.89 0.57 -2.33
CA ALA A 173 -3.00 -0.23 -3.55
C ALA A 173 -2.21 -1.56 -3.43
N PRO A 174 -2.58 -2.47 -2.51
CA PRO A 174 -1.74 -3.61 -2.10
C PRO A 174 -1.34 -4.52 -3.26
N HIS A 175 -2.30 -4.93 -4.09
CA HIS A 175 -2.06 -5.80 -5.24
C HIS A 175 -1.19 -5.12 -6.30
N LYS A 176 -1.43 -3.83 -6.57
CA LYS A 176 -0.61 -3.05 -7.51
C LYS A 176 0.81 -2.89 -6.99
N THR A 177 1.00 -2.53 -5.73
CA THR A 177 2.31 -2.40 -5.09
C THR A 177 3.07 -3.72 -5.15
N LEU A 178 2.46 -4.84 -4.74
CA LEU A 178 3.09 -6.16 -4.80
C LEU A 178 3.46 -6.57 -6.22
N ALA A 179 2.62 -6.27 -7.22
CA ALA A 179 2.87 -6.61 -8.61
C ALA A 179 3.94 -5.75 -9.29
N THR A 180 4.18 -4.53 -8.80
CA THR A 180 5.06 -3.55 -9.47
C THR A 180 6.39 -3.35 -8.75
N VAL A 181 6.43 -3.52 -7.42
CA VAL A 181 7.65 -3.41 -6.60
C VAL A 181 8.50 -4.69 -6.62
N LEU A 182 7.87 -5.84 -6.87
CA LEU A 182 8.55 -7.12 -6.97
C LEU A 182 8.88 -7.48 -8.43
N ASP A 183 10.00 -8.17 -8.64
CA ASP A 183 10.35 -8.79 -9.90
C ASP A 183 9.66 -10.15 -10.11
N GLU A 184 9.93 -10.79 -11.24
CA GLU A 184 9.38 -12.11 -11.59
C GLU A 184 9.76 -13.19 -10.57
N ASN A 185 10.91 -13.05 -9.90
CA ASN A 185 11.43 -13.96 -8.90
C ASN A 185 10.95 -13.63 -7.47
N LYS A 186 10.02 -12.67 -7.32
CA LYS A 186 9.53 -12.17 -6.01
C LYS A 186 10.59 -11.45 -5.18
N ASN A 187 11.69 -11.01 -5.80
CA ASN A 187 12.64 -10.11 -5.16
C ASN A 187 12.19 -8.65 -5.34
N ILE A 188 12.64 -7.79 -4.43
CA ILE A 188 12.40 -6.35 -4.54
C ILE A 188 13.28 -5.80 -5.65
N LYS A 189 12.69 -5.05 -6.59
CA LYS A 189 13.43 -4.50 -7.71
C LYS A 189 14.54 -3.56 -7.24
N ALA A 190 15.73 -3.68 -7.84
CA ALA A 190 16.90 -2.89 -7.48
C ALA A 190 16.66 -1.36 -7.45
N PRO A 191 15.94 -0.74 -8.40
CA PRO A 191 15.66 0.70 -8.36
C PRO A 191 14.87 1.15 -7.13
N VAL A 192 14.02 0.28 -6.57
CA VAL A 192 13.25 0.56 -5.34
C VAL A 192 14.19 0.60 -4.14
N VAL A 193 15.07 -0.40 -4.03
CA VAL A 193 16.10 -0.47 -2.98
C VAL A 193 17.03 0.74 -3.10
N GLN A 194 17.47 1.05 -4.32
CA GLN A 194 18.37 2.17 -4.56
C GLN A 194 17.77 3.51 -4.15
N LEU A 195 16.49 3.74 -4.43
CA LEU A 195 15.82 4.97 -4.00
C LEU A 195 15.74 5.05 -2.47
N ALA A 196 15.37 3.96 -1.81
CA ALA A 196 15.36 3.89 -0.35
C ALA A 196 16.75 4.14 0.25
N THR A 197 17.80 3.57 -0.35
CA THR A 197 19.19 3.78 0.05
C THR A 197 19.62 5.22 -0.11
N PHE A 198 19.22 5.89 -1.20
CA PHE A 198 19.52 7.33 -1.37
C PHE A 198 18.81 8.19 -0.33
N SER A 199 17.55 7.88 -0.02
CA SER A 199 16.81 8.61 1.03
C SER A 199 17.43 8.40 2.41
N LEU A 200 17.87 7.18 2.72
CA LEU A 200 18.53 6.87 3.98
C LEU A 200 19.93 7.49 4.08
N ARG A 201 20.70 7.48 2.98
CA ARG A 201 22.00 8.17 2.90
C ARG A 201 21.84 9.64 3.23
N ASP A 202 20.96 10.34 2.50
CA ASP A 202 20.72 11.77 2.69
C ASP A 202 20.31 12.05 4.16
N TYR A 203 19.53 11.15 4.77
CA TYR A 203 19.15 11.23 6.19
C TYR A 203 20.33 11.03 7.16
N PHE A 204 21.19 10.03 6.94
CA PHE A 204 22.36 9.77 7.78
C PHE A 204 23.43 10.85 7.64
N GLU A 205 23.67 11.35 6.44
CA GLU A 205 24.55 12.50 6.20
C GLU A 205 24.09 13.73 7.00
N HIS A 206 22.78 14.00 7.02
CA HIS A 206 22.21 15.10 7.81
C HIS A 206 22.42 14.94 9.32
N HIS A 207 22.50 13.70 9.82
CA HIS A 207 22.72 13.37 11.22
C HIS A 207 24.21 13.13 11.56
N GLY A 208 25.12 13.30 10.60
CA GLY A 208 26.56 13.09 10.80
C GLY A 208 26.93 11.63 11.07
N VAL A 209 26.15 10.68 10.57
CA VAL A 209 26.43 9.25 10.70
C VAL A 209 27.18 8.77 9.47
N GLU A 210 28.42 8.33 9.67
CA GLU A 210 29.20 7.66 8.63
C GLU A 210 28.61 6.28 8.33
N HIS A 211 28.66 5.90 7.06
CA HIS A 211 28.05 4.66 6.59
C HIS A 211 28.72 4.20 5.29
N ASP A 212 28.79 2.89 5.10
CA ASP A 212 29.15 2.30 3.81
C ASP A 212 27.92 2.13 2.91
N TYR A 213 28.12 2.23 1.59
CA TYR A 213 27.03 2.09 0.63
C TYR A 213 26.42 0.68 0.64
N ASP A 214 27.25 -0.36 0.72
CA ASP A 214 26.77 -1.74 0.67
C ASP A 214 25.98 -2.08 1.94
N GLU A 215 26.44 -1.61 3.10
CA GLU A 215 25.72 -1.74 4.37
C GLU A 215 24.35 -1.03 4.34
N MET A 216 24.29 0.21 3.83
CA MET A 216 23.02 0.93 3.68
C MET A 216 22.08 0.25 2.68
N TRP A 217 22.64 -0.31 1.60
CA TRP A 217 21.86 -1.05 0.61
C TRP A 217 21.21 -2.28 1.25
N GLU A 218 22.00 -3.08 1.96
CA GLU A 218 21.51 -4.27 2.67
C GLU A 218 20.45 -3.92 3.71
N PHE A 219 20.69 -2.85 4.49
CA PHE A 219 19.73 -2.36 5.47
C PHE A 219 18.43 -1.89 4.82
N SER A 220 18.52 -1.08 3.76
CA SER A 220 17.35 -0.60 3.00
C SER A 220 16.55 -1.78 2.43
N ALA A 221 17.24 -2.78 1.88
CA ALA A 221 16.61 -4.00 1.39
C ALA A 221 15.93 -4.79 2.52
N ALA A 222 16.53 -4.86 3.71
CA ALA A 222 15.95 -5.52 4.87
C ALA A 222 14.67 -4.81 5.35
N VAL A 223 14.67 -3.47 5.45
CA VAL A 223 13.48 -2.66 5.78
C VAL A 223 12.37 -2.92 4.77
N LEU A 224 12.67 -2.82 3.47
CA LEU A 224 11.70 -3.07 2.41
C LEU A 224 11.16 -4.49 2.43
N ARG A 225 12.00 -5.51 2.67
CA ARG A 225 11.52 -6.90 2.83
C ARG A 225 10.54 -7.04 3.97
N ALA A 226 10.79 -6.38 5.11
CA ALA A 226 9.87 -6.39 6.23
C ALA A 226 8.51 -5.75 5.85
N VAL A 227 8.53 -4.61 5.16
CA VAL A 227 7.32 -3.94 4.65
C VAL A 227 6.56 -4.84 3.68
N MET A 228 7.23 -5.39 2.67
CA MET A 228 6.61 -6.24 1.65
C MET A 228 6.04 -7.53 2.23
N THR A 229 6.68 -8.08 3.26
CA THR A 229 6.16 -9.26 3.98
C THR A 229 4.84 -8.94 4.69
N LYS A 230 4.79 -7.82 5.44
CA LYS A 230 3.57 -7.35 6.11
C LYS A 230 2.46 -7.03 5.10
N LEU A 231 2.80 -6.39 3.99
CA LEU A 231 1.88 -6.06 2.92
C LEU A 231 1.30 -7.32 2.26
N ASN A 232 2.14 -8.29 1.92
CA ASN A 232 1.71 -9.55 1.30
C ASN A 232 0.76 -10.35 2.20
N ARG A 233 0.97 -10.32 3.53
CA ARG A 233 0.06 -10.94 4.48
C ARG A 233 -1.33 -10.32 4.40
N ALA A 234 -1.43 -9.01 4.55
CA ALA A 234 -2.71 -8.31 4.53
C ALA A 234 -3.37 -8.32 3.15
N ALA A 235 -2.61 -8.35 2.06
CA ALA A 235 -3.15 -8.47 0.70
C ALA A 235 -3.87 -9.81 0.46
N LYS A 236 -3.54 -10.89 1.19
CA LYS A 236 -4.27 -12.17 1.12
C LYS A 236 -5.68 -12.07 1.71
N GLU A 237 -5.90 -11.14 2.63
CA GLU A 237 -7.19 -10.90 3.28
C GLU A 237 -8.05 -9.87 2.53
N ILE A 238 -7.44 -9.11 1.61
CA ILE A 238 -8.10 -8.10 0.79
C ILE A 238 -8.41 -8.72 -0.58
N PRO A 239 -9.70 -8.89 -0.96
CA PRO A 239 -10.05 -9.38 -2.29
C PRO A 239 -9.32 -8.57 -3.37
N ALA A 240 -8.58 -9.24 -4.25
CA ALA A 240 -8.11 -8.61 -5.48
C ALA A 240 -9.33 -8.06 -6.21
N GLU A 241 -9.29 -6.80 -6.66
CA GLU A 241 -10.43 -6.07 -7.26
C GLU A 241 -11.38 -7.06 -7.96
N GLU A 242 -12.47 -7.40 -7.27
CA GLU A 242 -13.46 -8.32 -7.80
C GLU A 242 -13.96 -7.63 -9.07
N LYS A 243 -13.70 -8.27 -10.22
CA LYS A 243 -14.46 -7.96 -11.43
C LYS A 243 -15.91 -7.90 -10.98
N LEU A 244 -16.56 -6.75 -11.23
CA LEU A 244 -17.98 -6.56 -10.98
C LEU A 244 -18.70 -7.87 -11.36
N PRO A 245 -19.57 -8.41 -10.51
CA PRO A 245 -20.25 -9.66 -10.83
C PRO A 245 -20.82 -9.51 -12.24
N GLU A 246 -20.37 -10.36 -13.15
CA GLU A 246 -20.98 -10.47 -14.47
C GLU A 246 -22.45 -10.74 -14.18
N LEU A 247 -23.29 -9.73 -14.45
CA LEU A 247 -24.72 -9.90 -14.45
C LEU A 247 -24.98 -10.96 -15.52
N LYS A 248 -25.12 -12.22 -15.10
CA LYS A 248 -25.74 -13.25 -15.90
C LYS A 248 -27.20 -12.83 -16.06
N ILE A 249 -27.44 -11.95 -17.03
CA ILE A 249 -28.76 -11.78 -17.62
C ILE A 249 -29.03 -13.13 -18.27
N GLY A 250 -30.07 -13.82 -17.79
CA GLY A 250 -30.33 -15.23 -18.08
C GLY A 250 -30.14 -15.59 -19.55
N GLU A 251 -29.37 -16.65 -19.77
CA GLU A 251 -29.46 -17.42 -21.01
C GLU A 251 -30.77 -18.21 -20.96
N GLU A 252 -31.66 -17.84 -21.89
CA GLU A 252 -32.81 -18.54 -22.51
C GLU A 252 -33.62 -19.54 -21.68
#